data_AF-A0A9P4VSR3-F1
#
_entry.id   AF-A0A9P4VSR3-F1
#
_cell.length_a   1.000
_cell.length_b   1.000
_cell.length_c   1.000
_cell.angle_alpha   90.00
_cell.angle_beta   90.00
_cell.angle_gamma   90.00
#
_symmetry.space_group_name_H-M   'P 1'
#
loop_
_entity.id
_entity.type
_entity.pdbx_description
1 polymer ?
#
loop_
_entity_poly.entity_id
_entity_poly.type
_entity_poly.pdbx_seq_one_letter_code
_entity_poly.pdbx_strand_id
1 'polypeptide(L)' 'MAIPVIIVLNHNWHLYFAVDYGNHIKILQANMSIGDTSDLIRIYCIVAVFRRLGKWGVDVFEPWVKTAIGLA' A
#
# COMPACT_ATOMS: atom_id res chain seq x y z
N MET A 1 11.75 4.32 -4.77
CA MET A 1 10.31 4.13 -5.07
C MET A 1 9.55 4.00 -3.76
N ALA A 2 8.32 4.50 -3.66
CA ALA A 2 7.47 4.31 -2.48
C ALA A 2 6.64 3.03 -2.62
N ILE A 3 6.77 2.10 -1.67
CA ILE A 3 6.05 0.83 -1.65
C ILE A 3 4.92 0.92 -0.61
N PRO A 4 3.64 0.68 -0.99
CA PRO A 4 2.54 0.69 -0.04
C PRO A 4 2.67 -0.47 0.96
N VAL A 5 2.43 -0.17 2.23
CA VAL A 5 2.44 -1.12 3.34
C VAL A 5 1.11 -1.02 4.07
N ILE A 6 0.42 -2.15 4.24
CA ILE A 6 -0.82 -2.23 4.99
C ILE A 6 -0.53 -2.71 6.40
N ILE A 7 -0.94 -1.94 7.39
CA ILE A 7 -0.87 -2.32 8.79
C ILE A 7 -2.30 -2.46 9.33
N VAL A 8 -2.58 -3.60 9.93
CA VAL A 8 -3.88 -3.91 10.53
C VAL A 8 -3.71 -4.00 12.04
N LEU A 9 -4.40 -3.13 12.78
CA LEU A 9 -4.42 -3.10 14.24
C LEU A 9 -5.86 -3.21 14.71
N ASN A 10 -6.21 -4.35 15.32
CA ASN A 10 -7.58 -4.73 15.65
C ASN A 10 -8.47 -4.67 14.41
N HIS A 11 -9.46 -3.77 14.42
CA HIS A 11 -10.36 -3.55 13.29
C HIS A 11 -9.86 -2.47 12.34
N ASN A 12 -8.86 -1.68 12.71
CA ASN A 12 -8.39 -0.53 11.94
C ASN A 12 -7.33 -0.92 10.92
N TRP A 13 -7.50 -0.40 9.71
CA TRP A 13 -6.58 -0.62 8.60
C TRP A 13 -5.91 0.70 8.24
N HIS A 14 -4.59 0.69 8.16
CA HIS A 14 -3.79 1.86 7.88
C HIS A 14 -2.90 1.62 6.66
N LEU A 15 -2.81 2.63 5.80
CA LEU A 15 -1.88 2.64 4.69
C LEU A 15 -0.64 3.46 5.05
N TYR A 16 0.51 2.86 4.86
CA TYR A 16 1.81 3.48 4.96
C TYR A 16 2.55 3.33 3.64
N PHE A 17 3.64 4.05 3.50
CA PHE A 17 4.57 3.92 2.39
C PHE A 17 5.99 3.74 2.92
N ALA A 18 6.61 2.62 2.58
CA ALA A 18 8.04 2.43 2.77
C ALA A 18 8.77 3.11 1.61
N VAL A 19 9.62 4.08 1.92
CA VAL A 19 10.41 4.81 0.93
C VAL A 19 11.88 4.57 1.22
N ASP A 20 12.57 3.98 0.26
CA ASP A 20 14.02 3.81 0.29
C ASP A 20 14.71 5.13 -0.09
N TYR A 21 15.53 5.65 0.82
CA TYR A 21 16.37 6.84 0.65
C TYR A 21 17.84 6.48 0.39
N GLY A 22 18.16 5.20 0.17
CA GLY A 22 19.48 4.66 -0.15
C GLY A 22 20.31 4.27 1.08
N ASN A 23 20.28 5.07 2.16
CA ASN A 23 20.96 4.78 3.43
C ASN A 23 20.00 4.35 4.55
N HIS A 24 18.70 4.55 4.37
CA HIS A 24 17.66 4.12 5.31
C HIS A 24 16.33 3.96 4.58
N ILE A 25 15.42 3.21 5.21
CA ILE A 25 14.02 3.14 4.81
C ILE A 25 13.22 4.04 5.75
N LYS A 26 12.45 4.96 5.18
CA LYS A 26 11.51 5.81 5.92
C LYS A 26 10.09 5.29 5.72
N ILE A 27 9.35 5.14 6.82
CA ILE A 27 7.93 4.80 6.78
C ILE A 27 7.13 6.10 6.88
N LEU A 28 6.34 6.39 5.84
CA LEU A 28 5.44 7.53 5.78
C LEU A 28 4.01 7.05 5.99
N GLN A 29 3.30 7.60 6.97
CA GLN A 29 1.89 7.31 7.15
C GLN A 29 1.05 8.09 6.14
N ALA A 30 0.12 7.42 5.45
CA ALA A 30 -0.92 8.16 4.74
C ALA A 30 -1.81 8.84 5.80
N ASN A 31 -2.16 10.11 5.58
CA ASN A 31 -2.84 10.97 6.58
C ASN A 31 -4.19 10.45 7.13
N MET A 32 -4.66 9.26 6.74
CA MET A 32 -5.90 8.66 7.21
C MET A 32 -5.85 7.13 7.31
N SER A 33 -6.66 6.59 8.24
CA SER A 33 -7.09 5.19 8.19
C SER A 33 -7.78 4.92 6.85
N ILE A 34 -7.53 3.75 6.26
CA ILE A 34 -8.19 3.32 5.02
C ILE A 34 -9.54 2.63 5.28
N GLY A 35 -9.93 2.54 6.54
CA GLY A 35 -11.20 1.99 7.00
C GLY A 35 -11.01 1.08 8.20
N ASP A 36 -12.10 0.51 8.65
CA ASP A 36 -12.12 -0.52 9.65
C ASP A 36 -13.24 -1.54 9.36
N THR A 37 -13.29 -2.60 10.16
CA THR A 37 -14.29 -3.67 10.00
C THR A 37 -15.49 -3.53 10.94
N SER A 38 -15.72 -2.35 11.53
CA SER A 38 -16.84 -2.13 12.46
C SER A 38 -18.18 -1.90 11.76
N ASP A 39 -18.15 -1.44 10.50
CA ASP A 39 -19.34 -1.27 9.68
C ASP A 39 -19.06 -1.51 8.19
N LEU A 40 -20.14 -1.75 7.43
CA LEU A 40 -20.05 -2.13 6.02
C LEU A 40 -19.48 -1.02 5.13
N ILE A 41 -19.75 0.26 5.43
CA ILE A 41 -19.27 1.38 4.62
C ILE A 41 -17.74 1.45 4.72
N ARG A 42 -17.20 1.30 5.94
CA ARG A 42 -15.76 1.31 6.18
C ARG A 42 -15.05 0.10 5.57
N ILE A 43 -15.70 -1.06 5.54
CA ILE A 43 -15.19 -2.24 4.81
C ILE A 43 -15.09 -1.93 3.31
N TYR A 44 -16.09 -1.25 2.72
CA TYR A 44 -16.01 -0.85 1.32
C TYR A 44 -14.88 0.15 1.04
N CYS A 45 -14.52 1.02 2.00
CA CYS A 45 -13.33 1.87 1.88
C CYS A 45 -12.04 1.02 1.78
N ILE A 46 -11.90 -0.01 2.62
CA ILE A 46 -10.77 -0.94 2.57
C ILE A 46 -10.68 -1.59 1.18
N VAL A 47 -11.80 -2.14 0.68
CA VAL A 47 -11.86 -2.78 -0.63
C VAL A 47 -11.52 -1.81 -1.77
N ALA A 48 -11.99 -0.56 -1.71
CA ALA A 48 -11.67 0.45 -2.71
C ALA A 48 -10.17 0.75 -2.76
N VAL A 49 -9.51 0.86 -1.61
CA VAL A 49 -8.06 1.04 -1.53
C VAL A 49 -7.32 -0.18 -2.11
N PHE A 50 -7.72 -1.40 -1.74
CA PHE A 50 -7.11 -2.61 -2.29
C PHE A 50 -7.23 -2.72 -3.81
N ARG A 51 -8.37 -2.33 -4.39
CA ARG A 51 -8.53 -2.29 -5.85
C ARG A 51 -7.54 -1.31 -6.49
N ARG A 52 -7.32 -0.15 -5.86
CA ARG A 52 -6.36 0.84 -6.37
C ARG A 52 -4.91 0.34 -6.25
N LEU A 53 -4.56 -0.27 -5.12
CA LEU A 53 -3.25 -0.86 -4.89
C LEU A 53 -2.98 -2.06 -5.80
N GLY A 54 -3.99 -2.91 -6.05
CA GLY A 54 -3.88 -4.03 -6.99
C GLY A 54 -3.61 -3.54 -8.41
N LYS A 55 -4.35 -2.52 -8.87
CA LYS A 55 -4.06 -1.88 -10.16
C LYS A 55 -2.66 -1.27 -10.22
N TRP A 56 -2.23 -0.57 -9.17
CA TRP A 56 -0.86 -0.05 -9.08
C TRP A 56 0.19 -1.17 -9.08
N GLY A 57 -0.11 -2.30 -8.43
CA GLY A 57 0.76 -3.48 -8.39
C GLY A 57 1.07 -4.01 -9.79
N VAL A 58 0.03 -4.14 -10.63
CA VAL A 58 0.17 -4.60 -12.02
C VAL A 58 0.76 -3.52 -12.92
N ASP A 59 0.25 -2.29 -12.85
CA ASP A 59 0.59 -1.23 -13.80
C ASP A 59 1.97 -0.61 -13.52
N VAL A 60 2.45 -0.64 -12.28
CA VAL A 60 3.65 0.10 -11.83
C VAL A 60 4.68 -0.79 -11.15
N PHE A 61 4.27 -1.53 -10.11
CA PHE A 61 5.22 -2.30 -9.32
C PHE A 61 5.82 -3.48 -10.10
N GLU A 62 4.99 -4.25 -10.79
CA GLU A 62 5.43 -5.42 -11.54
C GLU A 62 6.44 -5.06 -12.66
N PRO A 63 6.20 -4.05 -13.54
CA PRO A 63 7.18 -3.62 -14.53
C PRO A 63 8.49 -3.15 -13.90
N TRP A 64 8.38 -2.36 -12.82
CA TRP A 64 9.55 -1.85 -12.11
C TRP A 64 10.38 -2.99 -11.52
N VAL A 65 9.75 -3.95 -10.84
CA VAL A 65 10.49 -5.03 -10.16
C VAL A 65 11.13 -5.97 -11.17
N LYS A 66 10.43 -6.29 -12.28
CA LYS A 66 11.00 -7.06 -13.40
C LYS A 66 12.23 -6.38 -13.96
N THR A 67 12.19 -5.07 -14.16
CA THR A 67 13.34 -4.30 -14.64
C THR A 67 14.49 -4.34 -13.62
N ALA A 68 14.18 -4.16 -12.33
CA ALA A 68 15.19 -4.14 -11.28
C ALA A 68 15.91 -5.48 -11.09
N ILE A 69 15.22 -6.60 -11.33
CA ILE A 69 15.78 -7.96 -11.17
C ILE A 69 16.23 -8.60 -12.49
N GLY A 70 16.20 -7.86 -13.61
CA GLY A 70 16.67 -8.35 -14.92
C GLY A 70 15.74 -9.36 -15.61
N LEU A 71 14.44 -9.30 -15.33
CA LEU A 71 13.40 -10.14 -15.94
C LEU A 71 12.45 -9.37 -16.88
N ALA A 72 12.76 -8.11 -17.19
CA ALA A 72 11.99 -7.27 -18.13
C ALA A 72 12.51 -7.41 -19.57
#